data_AF-A0A5C1D4P4-F1
#
_entry.id   AF-A0A5C1D4P4-F1
#
_cell.length_a   1.000
_cell.length_b   1.000
_cell.length_c   1.000
_cell.angle_alpha   90.00
_cell.angle_beta   90.00
_cell.angle_gamma   90.00
#
_symmetry.space_group_name_H-M   'P 1'
#
loop_
_entity.id
_entity.type
_entity.pdbx_description
1 polymer ?
#
loop_
_entity_poly.entity_id
_entity_poly.type
_entity_poly.pdbx_seq_one_letter_code
_entity_poly.pdbx_strand_id
1 'polypeptide(L)'
;KITLKKMREIIGWPNGDGDGVFSPGGAINNLYAVMAARYKFFPEVKMKGMAAVPQLVLFTSECSHYSTKKAAAALGIGADNVFLIKADQRGKMVPADLEAKIIDSKKKGMVPFFVSATAGTTVYGAFDPLHDVADICQRHNMWMHVDAAWGGGLLMSRK
;
A
#
# COMPACT_ATOMS: atom_id res chain seq x y z
N LYS A 1 -21.07 4.63 13.25
CA LYS A 1 -20.30 3.92 12.19
C LYS A 1 -21.14 3.72 10.91
N ILE A 2 -21.77 4.78 10.37
CA ILE A 2 -22.62 4.67 9.16
C ILE A 2 -21.84 5.08 7.92
N THR A 3 -21.18 6.25 7.95
CA THR A 3 -20.41 6.79 6.82
C THR A 3 -19.30 5.84 6.35
N LEU A 4 -18.50 5.29 7.27
CA LEU A 4 -17.43 4.35 6.93
C LEU A 4 -17.97 3.07 6.27
N LYS A 5 -19.13 2.58 6.70
CA LYS A 5 -19.79 1.45 6.04
C LYS A 5 -20.19 1.81 4.62
N LYS A 6 -20.82 2.98 4.42
CA LYS A 6 -21.21 3.47 3.09
C LYS A 6 -20.01 3.65 2.16
N MET A 7 -18.89 4.16 2.66
CA MET A 7 -17.65 4.28 1.89
C MET A 7 -17.15 2.91 1.42
N ARG A 8 -17.18 1.88 2.27
CA ARG A 8 -16.80 0.51 1.88
C ARG A 8 -17.74 -0.11 0.84
N GLU A 9 -19.04 0.17 0.94
CA GLU A 9 -20.00 -0.22 -0.10
C GLU A 9 -19.67 0.46 -1.44
N ILE A 10 -19.31 1.74 -1.45
CA ILE A 10 -18.91 2.49 -2.64
C ILE A 10 -17.61 1.95 -3.25
N ILE A 11 -16.64 1.56 -2.40
CA ILE A 11 -15.41 0.88 -2.82
C ILE A 11 -15.72 -0.49 -3.48
N GLY A 12 -16.87 -1.09 -3.17
CA GLY A 12 -17.30 -2.38 -3.71
C GLY A 12 -17.06 -3.57 -2.77
N TRP A 13 -16.81 -3.34 -1.48
CA TRP A 13 -16.69 -4.43 -0.51
C TRP A 13 -18.06 -5.04 -0.21
N PRO A 14 -18.20 -6.39 -0.24
CA PRO A 14 -19.49 -7.06 -0.05
C PRO A 14 -20.18 -6.60 1.24
N ASN A 15 -21.44 -6.18 1.13
CA ASN A 15 -22.26 -5.69 2.26
C ASN A 15 -21.65 -4.52 3.07
N GLY A 16 -20.61 -3.86 2.55
CA GLY A 16 -19.81 -2.90 3.30
C GLY A 16 -19.05 -3.52 4.47
N ASP A 17 -18.77 -4.83 4.42
CA ASP A 17 -18.00 -5.55 5.43
C ASP A 17 -16.57 -5.02 5.50
N GLY A 18 -16.01 -4.99 6.70
CA GLY A 18 -14.68 -4.45 6.98
C GLY A 18 -14.69 -3.39 8.08
N ASP A 19 -13.53 -2.80 8.30
CA ASP A 19 -13.32 -1.81 9.36
C ASP A 19 -12.69 -0.53 8.81
N GLY A 20 -12.62 0.51 9.64
CA GLY A 20 -11.99 1.77 9.27
C GLY A 20 -12.04 2.80 10.39
N VAL A 21 -11.18 3.80 10.27
CA VAL A 21 -11.11 4.93 11.20
C VAL A 21 -10.77 6.19 10.43
N PHE A 22 -11.33 7.32 10.86
CA PHE A 22 -10.87 8.63 10.40
C PHE A 22 -9.55 8.98 11.06
N SER A 23 -8.65 9.62 10.33
CA SER A 23 -7.35 10.03 10.85
C SER A 23 -7.06 11.49 10.46
N PRO A 24 -6.14 12.18 11.18
CA PRO A 24 -5.77 13.55 10.87
C PRO A 24 -4.84 13.61 9.64
N GLY A 25 -5.37 13.23 8.47
CA GLY A 25 -4.73 13.34 7.16
C GLY A 25 -4.31 12.02 6.51
N GLY A 26 -4.27 12.00 5.18
CA GLY A 26 -3.98 10.81 4.37
C GLY A 26 -2.61 10.17 4.66
N ALA A 27 -1.61 10.97 5.06
CA ALA A 27 -0.31 10.45 5.47
C ALA A 27 -0.38 9.52 6.69
N ILE A 28 -1.26 9.83 7.66
CA ILE A 28 -1.49 8.98 8.83
C ILE A 28 -2.32 7.75 8.45
N ASN A 29 -3.26 7.87 7.51
CA ASN A 29 -3.94 6.70 6.94
C ASN A 29 -2.96 5.72 6.27
N ASN A 30 -2.00 6.22 5.50
CA ASN A 30 -0.95 5.38 4.89
C ASN A 30 -0.07 4.71 5.98
N LEU A 31 0.23 5.41 7.07
CA LEU A 31 0.91 4.82 8.24
C LEU A 31 0.07 3.71 8.89
N TYR A 32 -1.24 3.92 9.08
CA TYR A 32 -2.15 2.89 9.58
C TYR A 32 -2.18 1.66 8.68
N ALA A 33 -2.18 1.83 7.36
CA ALA A 33 -2.18 0.72 6.41
C ALA A 33 -0.92 -0.14 6.55
N VAL A 34 0.26 0.47 6.62
CA VAL A 34 1.52 -0.25 6.85
C VAL A 34 1.51 -0.96 8.21
N MET A 35 1.03 -0.29 9.25
CA MET A 35 0.96 -0.88 10.60
C MET A 35 0.01 -2.08 10.65
N ALA A 36 -1.16 -1.98 10.00
CA ALA A 36 -2.14 -3.07 9.92
C ALA A 36 -1.60 -4.27 9.16
N ALA A 37 -0.96 -4.04 8.00
CA ALA A 37 -0.32 -5.09 7.22
C ALA A 37 0.79 -5.79 8.01
N ARG A 38 1.65 -5.03 8.69
CA ARG A 38 2.70 -5.59 9.54
C ARG A 38 2.12 -6.44 10.66
N TYR A 39 1.07 -5.96 11.34
CA TYR A 39 0.43 -6.73 12.41
C TYR A 39 -0.26 -8.01 11.90
N LYS A 40 -0.82 -7.99 10.69
CA LYS A 40 -1.45 -9.16 10.07
C LYS A 40 -0.44 -10.30 9.82
N PHE A 41 0.75 -9.97 9.32
CA PHE A 41 1.77 -10.97 9.00
C PHE A 41 2.74 -11.28 10.15
N PHE A 42 3.02 -10.29 10.99
CA PHE A 42 4.02 -10.35 12.07
C PHE A 42 3.48 -9.72 13.37
N PRO A 43 2.44 -10.30 13.98
CA PRO A 43 1.82 -9.77 15.20
C PRO A 43 2.80 -9.66 16.39
N GLU A 44 3.84 -10.49 16.40
CA GLU A 44 4.90 -10.51 17.42
C GLU A 44 5.71 -9.22 17.49
N VAL A 45 5.79 -8.44 16.40
CA VAL A 45 6.47 -7.13 16.37
C VAL A 45 5.88 -6.18 17.40
N LYS A 46 4.59 -6.32 17.72
CA LYS A 46 3.91 -5.51 18.73
C LYS A 46 4.57 -5.61 20.11
N MET A 47 5.06 -6.80 20.47
CA MET A 47 5.65 -7.07 21.79
C MET A 47 7.17 -7.16 21.75
N LYS A 48 7.74 -7.71 20.68
CA LYS A 48 9.18 -8.01 20.55
C LYS A 48 9.95 -6.99 19.71
N GLY A 49 9.26 -6.05 19.07
CA GLY A 49 9.87 -5.05 18.19
C GLY A 49 10.29 -5.59 16.82
N MET A 50 10.78 -4.68 15.96
CA MET A 50 11.18 -5.00 14.58
C MET A 50 12.40 -5.92 14.48
N ALA A 51 13.29 -5.90 15.47
CA ALA A 51 14.49 -6.75 15.48
C ALA A 51 14.18 -8.25 15.64
N ALA A 52 12.95 -8.59 16.04
CA ALA A 52 12.52 -9.98 16.24
C ALA A 52 12.01 -10.66 14.95
N VAL A 53 11.96 -9.93 13.84
CA VAL A 53 11.47 -10.42 12.54
C VAL A 53 12.50 -10.18 11.44
N PRO A 54 12.40 -10.89 10.29
CA PRO A 54 13.27 -10.65 9.15
C PRO A 54 13.13 -9.23 8.59
N GLN A 55 14.04 -8.85 7.70
CA GLN A 55 14.00 -7.56 7.01
C GLN A 55 12.76 -7.46 6.11
N LEU A 56 11.78 -6.68 6.56
CA LEU A 56 10.53 -6.44 5.85
C LEU A 56 10.73 -5.34 4.79
N VAL A 57 10.17 -5.54 3.59
CA VAL A 57 10.22 -4.54 2.51
C VAL A 57 8.85 -4.19 1.96
N LEU A 58 8.68 -2.92 1.57
CA LEU A 58 7.47 -2.34 1.01
C LEU A 58 7.73 -1.83 -0.40
N PHE A 59 6.70 -1.80 -1.23
CA PHE A 59 6.78 -1.32 -2.60
C PHE A 59 5.79 -0.19 -2.84
N THR A 60 6.20 0.84 -3.57
CA THR A 60 5.33 1.96 -3.93
C THR A 60 5.81 2.57 -5.25
N SER A 61 4.92 3.21 -6.00
CA SER A 61 5.31 3.89 -7.26
C SER A 61 6.33 5.01 -7.00
N GLU A 62 7.27 5.24 -7.91
CA GLU A 62 8.15 6.42 -7.85
C GLU A 62 7.37 7.74 -7.94
N CYS A 63 6.15 7.72 -8.48
CA CYS A 63 5.22 8.85 -8.51
C CYS A 63 4.26 8.89 -7.30
N SER A 64 4.40 8.00 -6.33
CA SER A 64 3.54 7.95 -5.14
C SER A 64 3.81 9.08 -4.15
N HIS A 65 2.86 9.32 -3.25
CA HIS A 65 3.05 10.29 -2.18
C HIS A 65 4.18 9.87 -1.23
N TYR A 66 5.02 10.82 -0.83
CA TYR A 66 6.20 10.57 0.02
C TYR A 66 5.88 9.97 1.40
N SER A 67 4.61 9.96 1.82
CA SER A 67 4.18 9.44 3.13
C SER A 67 4.52 7.96 3.33
N THR A 68 4.57 7.14 2.28
CA THR A 68 4.91 5.71 2.43
C THR A 68 6.33 5.54 2.95
N LYS A 69 7.28 6.34 2.45
CA LYS A 69 8.65 6.39 3.00
C LYS A 69 8.69 6.91 4.43
N LYS A 70 7.94 7.96 4.74
CA LYS A 70 7.83 8.48 6.12
C LYS A 70 7.23 7.45 7.08
N ALA A 71 6.22 6.69 6.65
CA ALA A 71 5.61 5.63 7.45
C ALA A 71 6.62 4.52 7.75
N ALA A 72 7.37 4.05 6.76
CA ALA A 72 8.40 3.03 6.97
C ALA A 72 9.50 3.50 7.93
N ALA A 73 9.96 4.75 7.80
CA ALA A 73 10.93 5.34 8.73
C ALA A 73 10.36 5.42 10.16
N ALA A 74 9.15 5.96 10.32
CA ALA A 74 8.51 6.13 11.62
C ALA A 74 8.18 4.80 12.32
N LEU A 75 7.85 3.76 11.56
CA LEU A 75 7.49 2.44 12.09
C LEU A 75 8.70 1.54 12.39
N GLY A 76 9.94 2.02 12.17
CA GLY A 76 11.16 1.27 12.41
C GLY A 76 11.47 0.22 11.34
N ILE A 77 10.87 0.33 10.15
CA ILE A 77 11.20 -0.51 8.99
C ILE A 77 12.40 0.07 8.24
N GLY A 78 12.53 1.39 8.21
CA GLY A 78 13.59 2.11 7.51
C GLY A 78 13.20 2.50 6.09
N ALA A 79 13.58 3.71 5.67
CA ALA A 79 13.22 4.25 4.36
C ALA A 79 13.90 3.51 3.20
N ASP A 80 15.08 2.92 3.43
CA ASP A 80 15.82 2.12 2.44
C ASP A 80 15.09 0.82 2.09
N ASN A 81 14.21 0.34 2.98
CA ASN A 81 13.37 -0.83 2.77
C ASN A 81 12.05 -0.51 2.04
N VAL A 82 11.94 0.70 1.48
CA VAL A 82 10.83 1.10 0.60
C VAL A 82 11.32 1.17 -0.83
N PHE A 83 11.02 0.12 -1.59
CA PHE A 83 11.48 -0.01 -2.97
C PHE A 83 10.52 0.71 -3.92
N LEU A 84 11.08 1.67 -4.67
CA LEU A 84 10.33 2.42 -5.67
C LEU A 84 10.15 1.58 -6.94
N ILE A 85 8.91 1.47 -7.39
CA ILE A 85 8.56 0.83 -8.65
C ILE A 85 8.55 1.89 -9.75
N LYS A 86 9.13 1.55 -10.90
CA LYS A 86 9.15 2.40 -12.07
C LYS A 86 7.73 2.76 -12.50
N ALA A 87 7.56 3.98 -12.96
CA ALA A 87 6.35 4.43 -13.62
C ALA A 87 6.55 4.45 -15.14
N ASP A 88 5.47 4.22 -15.89
CA ASP A 88 5.44 4.42 -17.33
C ASP A 88 5.41 5.93 -17.66
N GLN A 89 5.39 6.26 -18.96
CA GLN A 89 5.33 7.65 -19.43
C GLN A 89 4.05 8.40 -18.99
N ARG A 90 3.04 7.69 -18.50
CA ARG A 90 1.78 8.23 -17.99
C ARG A 90 1.78 8.34 -16.47
N GLY A 91 2.90 8.05 -15.81
CA GLY A 91 3.04 8.10 -14.34
C GLY A 91 2.40 6.91 -13.62
N LYS A 92 2.10 5.81 -14.32
CA LYS A 92 1.51 4.60 -13.73
C LYS A 92 2.57 3.58 -13.38
N MET A 93 2.45 2.95 -12.22
CA MET A 93 3.29 1.82 -11.81
C MET A 93 3.36 0.74 -12.90
N VAL A 94 4.57 0.26 -13.20
CA VAL A 94 4.81 -0.84 -14.14
C VAL A 94 4.75 -2.18 -13.38
N PRO A 95 3.72 -3.03 -13.58
CA PRO A 95 3.55 -4.27 -12.80
C PRO A 95 4.72 -5.26 -12.96
N ALA A 96 5.31 -5.34 -14.15
CA ALA A 96 6.46 -6.20 -14.39
C ALA A 96 7.69 -5.79 -13.55
N ASP A 97 7.89 -4.49 -13.30
CA ASP A 97 8.97 -4.01 -12.43
C ASP A 97 8.66 -4.27 -10.95
N LEU A 98 7.38 -4.19 -10.54
CA LEU A 98 6.94 -4.61 -9.21
C LEU A 98 7.26 -6.09 -8.95
N GLU A 99 6.84 -6.99 -9.85
CA GLU A 99 7.07 -8.43 -9.70
C GLU A 99 8.56 -8.77 -9.70
N ALA A 100 9.34 -8.14 -10.59
CA ALA A 100 10.79 -8.32 -10.63
C ALA A 100 11.46 -7.92 -9.30
N LYS A 101 11.09 -6.78 -8.71
CA LYS A 101 11.64 -6.32 -7.42
C LYS A 101 11.19 -7.19 -6.25
N ILE A 102 9.97 -7.72 -6.27
CA ILE A 102 9.52 -8.69 -5.27
C ILE A 102 10.39 -9.95 -5.32
N ILE A 103 10.62 -10.50 -6.51
CA ILE A 103 11.44 -11.71 -6.70
C ILE A 103 12.89 -11.45 -6.25
N ASP A 104 13.49 -10.33 -6.66
CA ASP A 104 14.84 -9.95 -6.24
C ASP A 104 14.95 -9.79 -4.72
N SER A 105 13.94 -9.20 -4.08
CA SER A 105 13.89 -9.05 -2.62
C SER A 105 13.89 -10.39 -1.90
N LYS A 106 13.06 -11.33 -2.36
CA LYS A 106 13.01 -12.69 -1.81
C LYS A 106 14.35 -13.42 -1.98
N LYS A 107 15.01 -13.26 -3.14
CA LYS A 107 16.34 -13.84 -3.39
C LYS A 107 17.42 -13.32 -2.41
N LYS A 108 17.29 -12.08 -1.96
CA LYS A 108 18.17 -11.44 -0.97
C LYS A 108 17.81 -11.78 0.48
N GLY A 109 16.85 -12.68 0.71
CA GLY A 109 16.39 -13.06 2.06
C GLY A 109 15.49 -12.03 2.74
N MET A 110 15.06 -10.98 2.02
CA MET A 110 14.10 -9.99 2.52
C MET A 110 12.67 -10.52 2.37
N VAL A 111 11.73 -9.95 3.13
CA VAL A 111 10.33 -10.35 3.13
C VAL A 111 9.44 -9.24 2.56
N PRO A 112 9.05 -9.33 1.28
CA PRO A 112 7.97 -8.54 0.70
C PRO A 112 6.66 -8.78 1.44
N PHE A 113 6.04 -7.72 1.96
CA PHE A 113 4.76 -7.86 2.69
C PHE A 113 3.70 -6.82 2.31
N PHE A 114 4.07 -5.72 1.65
CA PHE A 114 3.16 -4.60 1.40
C PHE A 114 3.43 -3.91 0.07
N VAL A 115 2.37 -3.60 -0.67
CA VAL A 115 2.41 -2.71 -1.85
C VAL A 115 1.43 -1.57 -1.65
N SER A 116 1.86 -0.34 -1.93
CA SER A 116 1.01 0.84 -2.04
C SER A 116 0.82 1.18 -3.52
N ALA A 117 -0.34 0.82 -4.06
CA ALA A 117 -0.78 1.31 -5.36
C ALA A 117 -1.46 2.67 -5.19
N THR A 118 -1.26 3.60 -6.12
CA THR A 118 -1.82 4.95 -6.07
C THR A 118 -2.97 5.10 -7.06
N ALA A 119 -4.14 5.48 -6.56
CA ALA A 119 -5.30 5.84 -7.37
C ALA A 119 -5.45 7.36 -7.38
N GLY A 120 -4.76 8.01 -8.30
CA GLY A 120 -4.65 9.47 -8.40
C GLY A 120 -3.36 9.99 -7.75
N THR A 121 -2.26 9.97 -8.50
CA THR A 121 -0.99 10.58 -8.07
C THR A 121 -1.14 12.09 -7.91
N THR A 122 -0.33 12.69 -7.02
CA THR A 122 -0.46 14.11 -6.68
C THR A 122 -0.12 15.05 -7.84
N VAL A 123 0.82 14.67 -8.71
CA VAL A 123 1.30 15.52 -9.81
C VAL A 123 0.54 15.23 -11.10
N TYR A 124 0.51 13.97 -11.55
CA TYR A 124 -0.08 13.60 -12.83
C TYR A 124 -1.56 13.23 -12.74
N GLY A 125 -2.11 13.00 -11.54
CA GLY A 125 -3.44 12.40 -11.40
C GLY A 125 -3.50 10.97 -11.95
N ALA A 126 -2.36 10.29 -12.04
CA ALA A 126 -2.26 8.97 -12.64
C ALA A 126 -2.87 7.88 -11.74
N PHE A 127 -3.38 6.83 -12.36
CA PHE A 127 -3.94 5.67 -11.68
C PHE A 127 -3.10 4.44 -12.02
N ASP A 128 -2.51 3.85 -10.99
CA ASP A 128 -1.82 2.57 -11.10
C ASP A 128 -2.79 1.46 -11.56
N PRO A 129 -2.32 0.46 -12.31
CA PRO A 129 -3.14 -0.66 -12.77
C PRO A 129 -3.50 -1.59 -11.60
N LEU A 130 -4.56 -1.25 -10.86
CA LEU A 130 -4.92 -1.91 -9.59
C LEU A 130 -5.16 -3.42 -9.73
N HIS A 131 -5.77 -3.87 -10.82
CA HIS A 131 -6.03 -5.31 -11.05
C HIS A 131 -4.72 -6.10 -11.20
N ASP A 132 -3.79 -5.62 -12.04
CA ASP A 132 -2.50 -6.28 -12.24
C ASP A 132 -1.67 -6.31 -10.94
N VAL A 133 -1.71 -5.22 -10.17
CA VAL A 133 -1.05 -5.15 -8.86
C VAL A 133 -1.70 -6.10 -7.85
N ALA A 134 -3.03 -6.22 -7.86
CA ALA A 134 -3.75 -7.14 -6.99
C ALA A 134 -3.39 -8.60 -7.30
N ASP A 135 -3.34 -8.98 -8.57
CA ASP A 135 -2.95 -10.32 -9.00
C ASP A 135 -1.53 -10.68 -8.54
N ILE A 136 -0.58 -9.74 -8.64
CA ILE A 136 0.78 -9.89 -8.11
C ILE A 136 0.75 -10.06 -6.58
N CYS A 137 0.01 -9.20 -5.86
CA CYS A 137 -0.09 -9.28 -4.40
C CYS A 137 -0.65 -10.62 -3.94
N GLN A 138 -1.66 -11.15 -4.65
CA GLN A 138 -2.25 -12.45 -4.37
C GLN A 138 -1.23 -13.59 -4.61
N ARG A 139 -0.52 -13.58 -5.74
CA ARG A 139 0.52 -14.59 -6.04
C ARG A 139 1.63 -14.64 -5.00
N HIS A 140 2.02 -13.47 -4.48
CA HIS A 140 3.14 -13.36 -3.56
C HIS A 140 2.76 -13.28 -2.08
N ASN A 141 1.47 -13.40 -1.74
CA ASN A 141 0.89 -13.27 -0.40
C ASN A 141 1.27 -11.95 0.28
N MET A 142 0.94 -10.83 -0.35
CA MET A 142 1.25 -9.48 0.11
C MET A 142 -0.02 -8.67 0.40
N TRP A 143 0.08 -7.73 1.32
CA TRP A 143 -0.97 -6.74 1.54
C TRP A 143 -0.96 -5.71 0.41
N MET A 144 -2.11 -5.50 -0.23
CA MET A 144 -2.32 -4.40 -1.15
C MET A 144 -3.06 -3.26 -0.45
N HIS A 145 -2.42 -2.08 -0.43
CA HIS A 145 -3.06 -0.83 -0.06
C HIS A 145 -3.26 0.03 -1.30
N VAL A 146 -4.42 0.70 -1.38
CA VAL A 146 -4.70 1.68 -2.43
C VAL A 146 -4.73 3.07 -1.79
N ASP A 147 -3.72 3.88 -2.09
CA ASP A 147 -3.74 5.30 -1.76
C ASP A 147 -4.67 6.02 -2.75
N ALA A 148 -5.91 6.17 -2.33
CA ALA A 148 -6.95 6.90 -3.04
C ALA A 148 -7.27 8.24 -2.36
N ALA A 149 -6.31 8.85 -1.63
CA ALA A 149 -6.54 10.10 -0.93
C ALA A 149 -7.02 11.23 -1.86
N TRP A 150 -6.49 11.25 -3.09
CA TRP A 150 -6.91 12.17 -4.14
C TRP A 150 -8.00 11.56 -5.04
N GLY A 151 -7.69 10.45 -5.72
CA GLY A 151 -8.60 9.87 -6.72
C GLY A 151 -9.83 9.16 -6.15
N GLY A 152 -9.92 8.95 -4.83
CA GLY A 152 -11.07 8.32 -4.19
C GLY A 152 -12.38 9.09 -4.38
N GLY A 153 -12.31 10.40 -4.61
CA GLY A 153 -13.48 11.21 -4.97
C GLY A 153 -14.16 10.75 -6.26
N LEU A 154 -13.42 10.16 -7.20
CA LEU A 154 -13.96 9.67 -8.48
C LEU A 154 -14.88 8.46 -8.30
N LEU A 155 -14.80 7.73 -7.17
CA LEU A 155 -15.74 6.63 -6.87
C LEU A 155 -17.19 7.11 -6.74
N MET A 156 -17.40 8.42 -6.55
CA MET A 156 -18.74 9.01 -6.51
C MET A 156 -19.35 9.20 -7.90
N SER A 157 -18.55 9.08 -8.96
CA SER A 157 -19.00 9.18 -10.35
C SER A 157 -19.21 7.80 -10.95
N ARG A 158 -20.34 7.61 -11.65
CA ARG A 158 -20.58 6.43 -12.50
C ARG A 158 -19.97 6.57 -13.90
N LYS A 159 -19.43 7.75 -14.21
CA LYS A 159 -18.86 8.14 -15.50
C LYS A 159 -17.43 8.62 -15.32
#